data_AF-A0A523BDL5-F1
#
_entry.id   AF-A0A523BDL5-F1
#
_cell.length_a   1.000
_cell.length_b   1.000
_cell.length_c   1.000
_cell.angle_alpha   90.00
_cell.angle_beta   90.00
_cell.angle_gamma   90.00
#
_symmetry.space_group_name_H-M   'P 1'
#
loop_
_entity.id
_entity.type
_entity.pdbx_description
1 polymer ?
#
loop_
_entity_poly.entity_id
_entity_poly.type
_entity_poly.pdbx_seq_one_letter_code
_entity_poly.pdbx_strand_id
1 'polypeptide(L)'
;MLNESRLDELTEGIERLKNGALISVLSIVFGIAAFLLLLAVLPHMRFLNISLYSNITTMNRTIISIFERKLVGALPYIAVSGLMLILSAILAIASFVLFFMATGNLKKYSEKFGIGRIGLIIVLLSLLLVLVAVPSAFLTTGIKYLPSFPALMLMTIALVFLSILLSAVGQILFSIMLIRLSEEKDVDEGFRIAGILLAVSAILIFIPFISIAGLVLDLVALILIYTSAKNSLNKLKSGIIVP
;
A
#
# COMPACT_ATOMS: atom_id res chain seq x y z
N MET A 1 19.02 -35.58 -2.33
CA MET A 1 19.37 -34.63 -1.24
C MET A 1 19.42 -33.16 -1.70
N LEU A 2 20.17 -32.75 -2.74
CA LEU A 2 20.16 -31.34 -3.20
C LEU A 2 18.81 -30.84 -3.75
N ASN A 3 17.91 -31.74 -4.16
CA ASN A 3 16.62 -31.36 -4.74
C ASN A 3 15.52 -31.08 -3.70
N GLU A 4 15.55 -31.77 -2.56
CA GLU A 4 14.54 -31.62 -1.49
C GLU A 4 14.68 -30.26 -0.79
N SER A 5 15.91 -29.88 -0.42
CA SER A 5 16.18 -28.57 0.20
C SER A 5 15.74 -27.39 -0.68
N ARG A 6 15.82 -27.53 -2.02
CA ARG A 6 15.37 -26.48 -2.95
C ARG A 6 13.84 -26.44 -3.06
N LEU A 7 13.18 -27.59 -3.07
CA LEU A 7 11.72 -27.67 -3.07
C LEU A 7 11.12 -27.10 -1.78
N ASP A 8 11.79 -27.30 -0.64
CA ASP A 8 11.37 -26.73 0.64
C ASP A 8 11.44 -25.19 0.63
N GLU A 9 12.53 -24.61 0.10
CA GLU A 9 12.68 -23.17 -0.05
C GLU A 9 11.63 -22.55 -0.99
N LEU A 10 11.31 -23.23 -2.09
CA LEU A 10 10.24 -22.81 -3.01
C LEU A 10 8.88 -22.86 -2.30
N THR A 11 8.58 -23.96 -1.62
CA THR A 11 7.31 -24.16 -0.90
C THR A 11 7.12 -23.12 0.19
N GLU A 12 8.15 -22.86 1.00
CA GLU A 12 8.08 -21.83 2.05
C GLU A 12 7.94 -20.44 1.42
N GLY A 13 8.67 -20.14 0.34
CA GLY A 13 8.55 -18.89 -0.41
C GLY A 13 7.12 -18.64 -0.90
N ILE A 14 6.49 -19.64 -1.53
CA ILE A 14 5.11 -19.56 -2.02
C ILE A 14 4.11 -19.43 -0.86
N GLU A 15 4.34 -20.11 0.26
CA GLU A 15 3.48 -20.00 1.44
C GLU A 15 3.52 -18.60 2.07
N ARG A 16 4.71 -18.00 2.15
CA ARG A 16 4.87 -16.61 2.60
C ARG A 16 4.23 -15.62 1.62
N LEU A 17 4.33 -15.85 0.30
CA LEU A 17 3.62 -15.07 -0.72
C LEU A 17 2.10 -15.12 -0.53
N LYS A 18 1.53 -16.32 -0.31
CA LYS A 18 0.10 -16.53 -0.06
C LYS A 18 -0.36 -15.72 1.15
N ASN A 19 0.32 -15.88 2.27
CA ASN A 19 -0.06 -15.21 3.52
C ASN A 19 0.14 -13.70 3.43
N GLY A 20 1.23 -13.24 2.80
CA GLY A 20 1.48 -11.83 2.53
C GLY A 20 0.36 -11.21 1.70
N ALA A 21 -0.02 -11.85 0.59
CA ALA A 21 -1.10 -11.39 -0.27
C ALA A 21 -2.44 -11.29 0.46
N LEU A 22 -2.81 -12.30 1.26
CA LEU A 22 -4.03 -12.27 2.07
C LEU A 22 -4.05 -11.07 3.04
N ILE A 23 -2.95 -10.87 3.79
CA ILE A 23 -2.83 -9.76 4.74
C ILE A 23 -2.85 -8.41 4.00
N SER A 24 -2.23 -8.34 2.82
CA SER A 24 -2.26 -7.15 1.96
C SER A 24 -3.68 -6.80 1.51
N VAL A 25 -4.47 -7.79 1.08
CA VAL A 25 -5.88 -7.59 0.70
C VAL A 25 -6.67 -7.05 1.89
N LEU A 26 -6.52 -7.65 3.06
CA LEU A 26 -7.18 -7.17 4.28
C LEU A 26 -6.78 -5.72 4.60
N SER A 27 -5.47 -5.42 4.54
CA SER A 27 -4.95 -4.07 4.74
C SER A 27 -5.61 -3.04 3.81
N ILE A 28 -5.73 -3.36 2.52
CA ILE A 28 -6.36 -2.48 1.53
C ILE A 28 -7.86 -2.30 1.84
N VAL A 29 -8.57 -3.37 2.19
CA VAL A 29 -10.00 -3.30 2.54
C VAL A 29 -10.22 -2.40 3.76
N PHE A 30 -9.41 -2.53 4.82
CA PHE A 30 -9.46 -1.62 5.98
C PHE A 30 -9.13 -0.17 5.60
N GLY A 31 -8.15 0.04 4.72
CA GLY A 31 -7.79 1.37 4.22
C GLY A 31 -8.93 2.03 3.43
N ILE A 32 -9.58 1.29 2.53
CA ILE A 32 -10.75 1.77 1.77
C ILE A 32 -11.90 2.09 2.72
N ALA A 33 -12.22 1.21 3.65
CA ALA A 33 -13.29 1.43 4.62
C ALA A 33 -13.02 2.67 5.49
N ALA A 34 -11.78 2.86 5.95
CA ALA A 34 -11.38 4.05 6.69
C ALA A 34 -11.54 5.33 5.86
N PHE A 35 -11.14 5.28 4.58
CA PHE A 35 -11.29 6.40 3.66
C PHE A 35 -12.77 6.75 3.40
N LEU A 36 -13.63 5.74 3.20
CA LEU A 36 -15.07 5.94 3.03
C LEU A 36 -15.71 6.57 4.28
N LEU A 37 -15.30 6.16 5.48
CA LEU A 37 -15.74 6.78 6.74
C LEU A 37 -15.27 8.23 6.84
N LEU A 38 -14.05 8.53 6.39
CA LEU A 38 -13.53 9.90 6.36
C LEU A 38 -14.32 10.77 5.37
N LEU A 39 -14.72 10.23 4.21
CA LEU A 39 -15.61 10.94 3.28
C LEU A 39 -16.98 11.24 3.92
N ALA A 40 -17.49 10.37 4.79
CA ALA A 40 -18.72 10.64 5.54
C ALA A 40 -18.60 11.80 6.55
N VAL A 41 -17.36 12.25 6.86
CA VAL A 41 -17.10 13.46 7.65
C VAL A 41 -17.27 14.74 6.81
N LEU A 42 -17.12 14.69 5.48
CA LEU A 42 -17.18 15.88 4.62
C LEU A 42 -18.49 16.69 4.74
N PRO A 43 -19.70 16.07 4.76
CA PRO A 43 -20.95 16.81 4.98
C PRO A 43 -20.98 17.57 6.31
N HIS A 44 -20.32 17.04 7.35
CA HIS A 44 -20.20 17.70 8.65
C HIS A 44 -19.26 18.92 8.59
N MET A 45 -18.24 18.87 7.73
CA MET A 45 -17.22 19.93 7.56
C MET A 45 -17.62 21.03 6.58
N ARG A 46 -18.46 20.75 5.57
CA ARG A 46 -18.86 21.71 4.50
C ARG A 46 -19.55 22.98 5.01
N PHE A 47 -20.10 22.97 6.22
CA PHE A 47 -20.77 24.12 6.84
C PHE A 47 -19.85 24.99 7.72
N LEU A 48 -18.56 24.66 7.84
CA LEU A 48 -17.59 25.52 8.55
C LEU A 48 -17.16 26.76 7.75
N ASN A 49 -17.65 26.89 6.51
CA ASN A 49 -17.49 28.08 5.66
C ASN A 49 -18.58 29.15 5.93
N ILE A 50 -19.20 29.15 7.11
CA ILE A 50 -20.06 30.28 7.53
C ILE A 50 -19.15 31.47 7.80
N SER A 51 -19.24 32.45 6.91
CA SER A 51 -18.55 33.73 6.88
C SER A 51 -17.99 34.21 8.23
N LEU A 52 -16.67 34.32 8.33
CA LEU A 52 -15.95 35.08 9.36
C LEU A 52 -16.21 36.61 9.29
N TYR A 53 -17.33 37.03 8.69
CA TYR A 53 -17.60 38.42 8.29
C TYR A 53 -18.85 39.03 8.95
N SER A 54 -19.36 38.46 10.04
CA SER A 54 -20.52 39.01 10.75
C SER A 54 -20.19 39.32 12.21
N ASN A 55 -20.34 40.60 12.55
CA ASN A 55 -20.20 41.29 13.84
C ASN A 55 -20.03 40.41 15.11
N ILE A 56 -18.88 40.59 15.75
CA ILE A 56 -18.22 39.71 16.73
C ILE A 56 -18.91 39.64 18.11
N THR A 57 -19.86 40.51 18.44
CA THR A 57 -20.24 40.69 19.87
C THR A 57 -21.48 39.93 20.35
N THR A 58 -22.41 39.53 19.49
CA THR A 58 -23.63 38.78 19.89
C THR A 58 -23.78 37.41 19.21
N MET A 59 -22.99 37.14 18.19
CA MET A 59 -23.06 35.90 17.38
C MET A 59 -22.18 34.76 17.93
N ASN A 60 -21.48 34.98 19.05
CA ASN A 60 -20.43 34.06 19.50
C ASN A 60 -20.99 32.76 20.13
N ARG A 61 -22.06 32.83 20.95
CA ARG A 61 -22.60 31.61 21.62
C ARG A 61 -23.34 30.66 20.67
N THR A 62 -24.09 31.18 19.70
CA THR A 62 -24.84 30.35 18.75
C THR A 62 -23.92 29.67 17.75
N ILE A 63 -22.87 30.36 17.29
CA ILE A 63 -21.86 29.77 16.39
C ILE A 63 -21.05 28.70 17.13
N ILE A 64 -20.60 28.96 18.37
CA ILE A 64 -19.84 27.99 19.17
C ILE A 64 -20.68 26.73 19.45
N SER A 65 -21.95 26.85 19.83
CA SER A 65 -22.80 25.67 20.10
C SER A 65 -23.14 24.85 18.85
N ILE A 66 -23.28 25.47 17.68
CA ILE A 66 -23.45 24.75 16.40
C ILE A 66 -22.15 24.05 16.02
N PHE A 67 -21.00 24.69 16.23
CA PHE A 67 -19.67 24.12 16.00
C PHE A 67 -19.43 22.89 16.89
N GLU A 68 -19.66 23.02 18.20
CA GLU A 68 -19.50 21.93 19.16
C GLU A 68 -20.40 20.74 18.83
N ARG A 69 -21.70 20.96 18.56
CA ARG A 69 -22.62 19.87 18.25
C ARG A 69 -22.21 19.10 16.98
N LYS A 70 -21.69 19.79 15.96
CA LYS A 70 -21.25 19.16 14.71
C LYS A 70 -19.89 18.48 14.83
N LEU A 71 -18.95 19.08 15.56
CA LEU A 71 -17.66 18.46 15.86
C LEU A 71 -17.84 17.19 16.69
N VAL A 72 -18.70 17.23 17.70
CA VAL A 72 -19.06 16.06 18.52
C VAL A 72 -19.72 14.97 17.68
N GLY A 73 -20.55 15.33 16.69
CA GLY A 73 -21.12 14.36 15.73
C GLY A 73 -20.08 13.74 14.79
N ALA A 74 -19.02 14.46 14.43
CA ALA A 74 -17.94 13.99 13.57
C ALA A 74 -16.88 13.14 14.31
N LEU A 75 -16.70 13.37 15.62
CA LEU A 75 -15.70 12.71 16.45
C LEU A 75 -15.73 11.17 16.37
N PRO A 76 -16.89 10.48 16.43
CA PRO A 76 -16.95 9.03 16.29
C PRO A 76 -16.41 8.52 14.94
N TYR A 77 -16.75 9.20 13.84
CA TYR A 77 -16.26 8.82 12.50
C TYR A 77 -14.75 9.03 12.37
N ILE A 78 -14.23 10.14 12.91
CA ILE A 78 -12.79 10.43 12.92
C ILE A 78 -12.05 9.38 13.78
N ALA A 79 -12.56 9.06 14.96
CA ALA A 79 -11.95 8.07 15.85
C ALA A 79 -11.92 6.67 15.23
N VAL A 80 -13.05 6.21 14.66
CA VAL A 80 -13.14 4.89 14.02
C VAL A 80 -12.28 4.82 12.76
N SER A 81 -12.34 5.84 11.89
CA SER A 81 -11.48 5.89 10.69
C SER A 81 -10.00 5.90 11.05
N GLY A 82 -9.60 6.67 12.07
CA GLY A 82 -8.23 6.68 12.57
C GLY A 82 -7.76 5.31 13.07
N LEU A 83 -8.59 4.61 13.84
CA LEU A 83 -8.28 3.25 14.30
C LEU A 83 -8.15 2.26 13.13
N MET A 84 -9.03 2.34 12.13
CA MET A 84 -8.95 1.50 10.93
C MET A 84 -7.70 1.78 10.09
N LEU A 85 -7.26 3.05 9.99
CA LEU A 85 -6.00 3.40 9.33
C LEU A 85 -4.79 2.83 10.06
N ILE A 86 -4.77 2.88 11.40
CA ILE A 86 -3.70 2.28 12.20
C ILE A 86 -3.64 0.77 11.96
N LEU A 87 -4.80 0.10 12.02
CA LEU A 87 -4.87 -1.34 11.76
C LEU A 87 -4.44 -1.69 10.33
N SER A 88 -4.89 -0.93 9.34
CA SER A 88 -4.45 -1.05 7.94
C SER A 88 -2.93 -0.92 7.83
N ALA A 89 -2.31 0.09 8.47
CA ALA A 89 -0.87 0.26 8.45
C ALA A 89 -0.10 -0.91 9.08
N ILE A 90 -0.58 -1.46 10.21
CA ILE A 90 0.03 -2.64 10.86
C ILE A 90 -0.04 -3.85 9.91
N LEU A 91 -1.18 -4.08 9.28
CA LEU A 91 -1.35 -5.17 8.32
C LEU A 91 -0.49 -4.97 7.08
N ALA A 92 -0.36 -3.75 6.55
CA ALA A 92 0.53 -3.43 5.44
C ALA A 92 1.98 -3.77 5.75
N ILE A 93 2.46 -3.41 6.96
CA ILE A 93 3.81 -3.74 7.42
C ILE A 93 3.99 -5.27 7.54
N ALA A 94 3.03 -5.97 8.14
CA ALA A 94 3.07 -7.42 8.26
C ALA A 94 3.10 -8.13 6.90
N SER A 95 2.28 -7.66 5.95
CA SER A 95 2.27 -8.10 4.56
C SER A 95 3.63 -7.89 3.88
N PHE A 96 4.20 -6.68 4.03
CA PHE A 96 5.51 -6.35 3.48
C PHE A 96 6.62 -7.27 4.02
N VAL A 97 6.62 -7.55 5.33
CA VAL A 97 7.58 -8.46 5.96
C VAL A 97 7.45 -9.87 5.37
N LEU A 98 6.22 -10.37 5.17
CA LEU A 98 5.99 -11.67 4.55
C LEU A 98 6.45 -11.71 3.10
N PHE A 99 6.20 -10.66 2.31
CA PHE A 99 6.74 -10.56 0.95
C PHE A 99 8.27 -10.53 0.96
N PHE A 100 8.89 -9.82 1.90
CA PHE A 100 10.34 -9.78 2.03
C PHE A 100 10.94 -11.15 2.38
N MET A 101 10.33 -11.87 3.33
CA MET A 101 10.71 -13.26 3.65
C MET A 101 10.52 -14.19 2.45
N ALA A 102 9.39 -14.05 1.73
CA ALA A 102 9.10 -14.86 0.56
C ALA A 102 10.15 -14.69 -0.54
N THR A 103 10.47 -13.44 -0.91
CA THR A 103 11.52 -13.15 -1.90
C THR A 103 12.89 -13.61 -1.44
N GLY A 104 13.15 -13.62 -0.12
CA GLY A 104 14.36 -14.18 0.48
C GLY A 104 14.47 -15.68 0.23
N ASN A 105 13.41 -16.45 0.48
CA ASN A 105 13.38 -17.89 0.25
C ASN A 105 13.42 -18.24 -1.25
N LEU A 106 12.68 -17.50 -2.09
CA LEU A 106 12.72 -17.68 -3.54
C LEU A 106 14.10 -17.37 -4.12
N LYS A 107 14.82 -16.38 -3.58
CA LYS A 107 16.20 -16.10 -3.97
C LYS A 107 17.13 -17.28 -3.68
N LYS A 108 16.99 -17.93 -2.52
CA LYS A 108 17.81 -19.12 -2.18
C LYS A 108 17.51 -20.28 -3.13
N TYR A 109 16.23 -20.46 -3.47
CA TYR A 109 15.83 -21.45 -4.47
C TYR A 109 16.47 -21.16 -5.84
N SER A 110 16.44 -19.92 -6.31
CA SER A 110 17.12 -19.50 -7.55
C SER A 110 17.44 -18.00 -7.57
N GLU A 111 18.68 -17.65 -7.90
CA GLU A 111 19.18 -16.26 -7.90
C GLU A 111 18.35 -15.35 -8.82
N LYS A 112 17.71 -15.90 -9.86
CA LYS A 112 16.85 -15.14 -10.78
C LYS A 112 15.65 -14.47 -10.11
N PHE A 113 15.23 -14.98 -8.94
CA PHE A 113 14.14 -14.40 -8.13
C PHE A 113 14.61 -13.32 -7.17
N GLY A 114 15.93 -13.12 -7.03
CA GLY A 114 16.50 -12.05 -6.21
C GLY A 114 16.07 -10.65 -6.66
N ILE A 115 15.62 -10.50 -7.92
CA ILE A 115 15.10 -9.24 -8.47
C ILE A 115 13.87 -8.72 -7.70
N GLY A 116 13.02 -9.62 -7.18
CA GLY A 116 11.86 -9.23 -6.39
C GLY A 116 12.24 -8.65 -5.03
N ARG A 117 13.31 -9.17 -4.41
CA ARG A 117 13.84 -8.64 -3.16
C ARG A 117 14.42 -7.25 -3.35
N ILE A 118 15.16 -7.02 -4.43
CA ILE A 118 15.66 -5.69 -4.80
C ILE A 118 14.48 -4.74 -4.99
N GLY A 119 13.43 -5.17 -5.70
CA GLY A 119 12.20 -4.40 -5.85
C GLY A 119 11.59 -3.97 -4.52
N LEU A 120 11.43 -4.89 -3.57
CA LEU A 120 10.90 -4.59 -2.24
C LEU A 120 11.79 -3.65 -1.42
N ILE A 121 13.12 -3.74 -1.54
CA ILE A 121 14.04 -2.78 -0.90
C ILE A 121 13.83 -1.37 -1.45
N ILE A 122 13.64 -1.24 -2.77
CA ILE A 122 13.37 0.06 -3.40
C ILE A 122 12.03 0.63 -2.91
N VAL A 123 10.99 -0.21 -2.77
CA VAL A 123 9.70 0.21 -2.18
C VAL A 123 9.85 0.64 -0.71
N LEU A 124 10.71 -0.03 0.06
CA LEU A 124 10.99 0.39 1.43
C LEU A 124 11.67 1.76 1.47
N LEU A 125 12.65 1.99 0.59
CA LEU A 125 13.32 3.29 0.47
C LEU A 125 12.33 4.39 0.05
N SER A 126 11.42 4.11 -0.89
CA SER A 126 10.38 5.07 -1.26
C SER A 126 9.47 5.41 -0.09
N LEU A 127 9.07 4.43 0.72
CA LEU A 127 8.27 4.64 1.92
C LEU A 127 9.00 5.51 2.94
N LEU A 128 10.30 5.28 3.15
CA LEU A 128 11.12 6.13 4.03
C LEU A 128 11.19 7.57 3.52
N LEU A 129 11.28 7.79 2.20
CA LEU A 129 11.22 9.13 1.62
C LEU A 129 9.87 9.81 1.87
N VAL A 130 8.74 9.08 1.77
CA VAL A 130 7.41 9.64 2.11
C VAL A 130 7.36 10.02 3.59
N LEU A 131 7.90 9.19 4.48
CA LEU A 131 7.93 9.47 5.91
C LEU A 131 8.73 10.73 6.27
N VAL A 132 9.72 11.10 5.45
CA VAL A 132 10.45 12.38 5.61
C VAL A 132 9.69 13.54 4.95
N ALA A 133 9.10 13.32 3.77
CA ALA A 133 8.42 14.35 2.99
C ALA A 133 7.09 14.82 3.60
N VAL A 134 6.33 13.93 4.25
CA VAL A 134 5.03 14.28 4.83
C VAL A 134 5.18 15.27 5.99
N PRO A 135 6.04 15.04 7.01
CA PRO A 135 6.30 16.01 8.06
C PRO A 135 6.84 17.34 7.53
N SER A 136 7.72 17.33 6.51
CA SER A 136 8.22 18.57 5.91
C SER A 136 7.10 19.38 5.26
N ALA A 137 6.12 18.72 4.62
CA ALA A 137 4.92 19.37 4.10
C ALA A 137 4.12 20.06 5.23
N PHE A 138 3.92 19.41 6.37
CA PHE A 138 3.22 20.01 7.50
C PHE A 138 3.95 21.23 8.07
N LEU A 139 5.28 21.15 8.25
CA LEU A 139 6.10 22.26 8.73
C LEU A 139 6.01 23.48 7.80
N THR A 140 5.98 23.27 6.48
CA THR A 140 5.83 24.39 5.52
C THR A 140 4.46 25.05 5.60
N THR A 141 3.38 24.29 5.77
CA THR A 141 2.01 24.85 5.85
C THR A 141 1.77 25.66 7.13
N GLY A 142 2.44 25.31 8.23
CA GLY A 142 2.32 26.00 9.52
C GLY A 142 3.10 27.31 9.62
N ILE A 143 4.12 27.52 8.78
CA ILE A 143 5.05 28.65 8.90
C ILE A 143 5.17 29.41 7.57
N LYS A 144 4.10 30.10 7.18
CA LYS A 144 4.01 30.88 5.93
C LYS A 144 5.01 32.05 5.81
N TYR A 145 5.72 32.37 6.89
CA TYR A 145 6.59 33.55 6.99
C TYR A 145 8.08 33.24 6.93
N LEU A 146 8.49 31.98 6.68
CA LEU A 146 9.91 31.68 6.46
C LEU A 146 10.36 32.13 5.06
N PRO A 147 11.50 32.85 4.92
CA PRO A 147 12.06 33.23 3.62
C PRO A 147 12.36 32.03 2.70
N SER A 148 12.57 30.85 3.28
CA SER A 148 12.87 29.59 2.58
C SER A 148 11.63 28.76 2.22
N PHE A 149 10.42 29.28 2.42
CA PHE A 149 9.17 28.55 2.12
C PHE A 149 9.12 27.99 0.68
N PRO A 150 9.45 28.73 -0.39
CA PRO A 150 9.42 28.19 -1.76
C PRO A 150 10.41 27.04 -1.96
N ALA A 151 11.60 27.13 -1.35
CA ALA A 151 12.63 26.10 -1.45
C ALA A 151 12.20 24.81 -0.73
N LEU A 152 11.61 24.91 0.47
CA LEU A 152 11.10 23.76 1.21
C LEU A 152 9.90 23.11 0.52
N MET A 153 9.04 23.90 -0.12
CA MET A 153 7.93 23.38 -0.92
C MET A 153 8.45 22.61 -2.15
N LEU A 154 9.40 23.18 -2.91
CA LEU A 154 10.03 22.49 -4.04
C LEU A 154 10.75 21.21 -3.62
N MET A 155 11.48 21.24 -2.51
CA MET A 155 12.13 20.05 -1.94
C MET A 155 11.11 18.96 -1.59
N THR A 156 10.00 19.34 -0.95
CA THR A 156 8.93 18.38 -0.59
C THR A 156 8.31 17.76 -1.85
N ILE A 157 8.00 18.57 -2.87
CA ILE A 157 7.48 18.09 -4.15
C ILE A 157 8.48 17.12 -4.81
N ALA A 158 9.77 17.47 -4.82
CA ALA A 158 10.81 16.63 -5.41
C ALA A 158 10.94 15.28 -4.67
N LEU A 159 10.89 15.27 -3.34
CA LEU A 159 10.94 14.04 -2.54
C LEU A 159 9.73 13.15 -2.77
N VAL A 160 8.52 13.72 -2.82
CA VAL A 160 7.30 12.97 -3.12
C VAL A 160 7.38 12.37 -4.52
N PHE A 161 7.77 13.17 -5.52
CA PHE A 161 7.89 12.68 -6.90
C PHE A 161 8.91 11.54 -7.02
N LEU A 162 10.09 11.70 -6.42
CA LEU A 162 11.13 10.67 -6.39
C LEU A 162 10.64 9.40 -5.68
N SER A 163 9.92 9.53 -4.57
CA SER A 163 9.34 8.40 -3.86
C SER A 163 8.35 7.62 -4.74
N ILE A 164 7.43 8.30 -5.42
CA ILE A 164 6.46 7.63 -6.31
C ILE A 164 7.19 6.89 -7.43
N LEU A 165 8.20 7.50 -8.05
CA LEU A 165 9.01 6.88 -9.11
C LEU A 165 9.72 5.62 -8.61
N LEU A 166 10.41 5.70 -7.47
CA LEU A 166 11.08 4.55 -6.86
C LEU A 166 10.08 3.45 -6.51
N SER A 167 8.93 3.81 -5.93
CA SER A 167 7.88 2.84 -5.59
C SER A 167 7.45 2.03 -6.81
N ALA A 168 7.19 2.69 -7.93
CA ALA A 168 6.78 2.00 -9.16
C ALA A 168 7.88 1.10 -9.74
N VAL A 169 9.13 1.58 -9.78
CA VAL A 169 10.26 0.73 -10.21
C VAL A 169 10.36 -0.51 -9.32
N GLY A 170 10.23 -0.34 -8.01
CA GLY A 170 10.26 -1.44 -7.06
C GLY A 170 9.13 -2.45 -7.27
N GLN A 171 7.91 -1.97 -7.50
CA GLN A 171 6.75 -2.81 -7.82
C GLN A 171 6.90 -3.55 -9.16
N ILE A 172 7.46 -2.90 -10.19
CA ILE A 172 7.73 -3.55 -11.48
C ILE A 172 8.76 -4.67 -11.33
N LEU A 173 9.83 -4.48 -10.56
CA LEU A 173 10.82 -5.54 -10.31
C LEU A 173 10.21 -6.73 -9.55
N PHE A 174 9.35 -6.47 -8.57
CA PHE A 174 8.58 -7.51 -7.89
C PHE A 174 7.63 -8.24 -8.85
N SER A 175 6.99 -7.52 -9.76
CA SER A 175 6.11 -8.06 -10.80
C SER A 175 6.85 -8.99 -11.76
N ILE A 176 8.05 -8.60 -12.21
CA ILE A 176 8.92 -9.43 -13.06
C ILE A 176 9.29 -10.73 -12.37
N MET A 177 9.53 -10.70 -11.06
CA MET A 177 9.78 -11.92 -10.29
C MET A 177 8.57 -12.88 -10.35
N LEU A 178 7.34 -12.39 -10.19
CA LEU A 178 6.14 -13.21 -10.28
C LEU A 178 5.93 -13.81 -11.68
N ILE A 179 6.20 -13.02 -12.73
CA ILE A 179 6.15 -13.50 -14.11
C ILE A 179 7.13 -14.67 -14.29
N ARG A 180 8.37 -14.52 -13.83
CA ARG A 180 9.38 -15.59 -13.89
C ARG A 180 9.03 -16.79 -13.00
N LEU A 181 8.33 -16.56 -11.89
CA LEU A 181 7.95 -17.62 -10.98
C LEU A 181 6.96 -18.58 -11.66
N SER A 182 6.09 -18.06 -12.52
CA SER A 182 5.17 -18.86 -13.33
C SER A 182 5.85 -19.80 -14.35
N GLU A 183 7.13 -19.61 -14.62
CA GLU A 183 7.91 -20.45 -15.54
C GLU A 183 8.50 -21.67 -14.82
N GLU A 184 8.44 -21.72 -13.49
CA GLU A 184 8.89 -22.88 -12.73
C GLU A 184 7.91 -24.05 -12.89
N LYS A 185 8.48 -25.26 -12.93
CA LYS A 185 7.68 -26.47 -12.98
C LYS A 185 6.78 -26.55 -11.74
N ASP A 186 5.54 -26.98 -11.93
CA ASP A 186 4.54 -27.18 -10.87
C ASP A 186 4.07 -25.89 -10.16
N VAL A 187 4.48 -24.71 -10.64
CA VAL A 187 3.94 -23.41 -10.24
C VAL A 187 2.78 -23.00 -11.14
N ASP A 188 1.78 -22.34 -10.56
CA ASP A 188 0.57 -21.92 -11.26
C ASP A 188 0.81 -20.72 -12.20
N GLU A 189 0.29 -20.78 -13.42
CA GLU A 189 0.40 -19.71 -14.42
C GLU A 189 -0.27 -18.41 -13.98
N GLY A 190 -1.20 -18.45 -13.02
CA GLY A 190 -1.84 -17.25 -12.48
C GLY A 190 -0.87 -16.23 -11.89
N PHE A 191 0.34 -16.64 -11.48
CA PHE A 191 1.41 -15.71 -11.09
C PHE A 191 1.86 -14.79 -12.23
N ARG A 192 1.82 -15.27 -13.48
CA ARG A 192 2.14 -14.47 -14.67
C ARG A 192 1.14 -13.34 -14.84
N ILE A 193 -0.14 -13.69 -14.75
CA ILE A 193 -1.24 -12.73 -14.89
C ILE A 193 -1.15 -11.71 -13.75
N ALA A 194 -0.97 -12.17 -12.52
CA ALA A 194 -0.81 -11.29 -11.37
C ALA A 194 0.39 -10.33 -11.53
N GLY A 195 1.54 -10.83 -11.98
CA GLY A 195 2.71 -9.99 -12.25
C GLY A 195 2.45 -8.94 -13.33
N ILE A 196 1.79 -9.30 -14.43
CA ILE A 196 1.42 -8.33 -15.47
C ILE A 196 0.47 -7.26 -14.91
N LEU A 197 -0.55 -7.66 -14.14
CA LEU A 197 -1.50 -6.73 -13.54
C LEU A 197 -0.83 -5.77 -12.54
N LEU A 198 0.11 -6.26 -11.71
CA LEU A 198 0.90 -5.43 -10.80
C LEU A 198 1.80 -4.44 -11.55
N ALA A 199 2.43 -4.87 -12.65
CA ALA A 199 3.26 -3.97 -13.45
C ALA A 199 2.41 -2.85 -14.07
N VAL A 200 1.22 -3.20 -14.59
CA VAL A 200 0.28 -2.23 -15.16
C VAL A 200 -0.28 -1.30 -14.08
N SER A 201 -0.65 -1.82 -12.91
CA SER A 201 -1.16 -0.99 -11.80
C SER A 201 -0.12 0.04 -11.34
N ALA A 202 1.15 -0.36 -11.24
CA ALA A 202 2.26 0.51 -10.89
C ALA A 202 2.44 1.67 -11.89
N ILE A 203 2.13 1.47 -13.18
CA ILE A 203 2.18 2.53 -14.20
C ILE A 203 0.92 3.41 -14.13
N LEU A 204 -0.26 2.82 -13.96
CA LEU A 204 -1.52 3.56 -13.93
C LEU A 204 -1.64 4.51 -12.72
N ILE A 205 -0.95 4.21 -11.62
CA ILE A 205 -0.98 5.06 -10.42
C ILE A 205 -0.41 6.47 -10.67
N PHE A 206 0.42 6.65 -11.70
CA PHE A 206 0.96 7.97 -12.07
C PHE A 206 -0.03 8.89 -12.77
N ILE A 207 -1.16 8.35 -13.26
CA ILE A 207 -2.14 9.11 -14.02
C ILE A 207 -3.26 9.54 -13.06
N PRO A 208 -3.38 10.84 -12.70
CA PRO A 208 -4.26 11.30 -11.62
C PRO A 208 -5.74 10.92 -11.73
N PHE A 209 -6.23 10.65 -12.95
CA PHE A 209 -7.62 10.25 -13.22
C PHE A 209 -7.83 8.73 -13.33
N ILE A 210 -6.75 7.96 -13.54
CA ILE A 210 -6.79 6.51 -13.76
C ILE A 210 -6.23 5.75 -12.54
N SER A 211 -5.69 6.47 -11.55
CA SER A 211 -5.14 5.92 -10.31
C SER A 211 -6.08 4.96 -9.58
N ILE A 212 -7.39 5.21 -9.61
CA ILE A 212 -8.42 4.31 -9.06
C ILE A 212 -8.41 2.95 -9.77
N ALA A 213 -8.32 2.95 -11.10
CA ALA A 213 -8.22 1.70 -11.86
C ALA A 213 -6.91 0.97 -11.52
N GLY A 214 -5.81 1.70 -11.31
CA GLY A 214 -4.56 1.15 -10.78
C GLY A 214 -4.75 0.41 -9.45
N LEU A 215 -5.42 1.03 -8.47
CA LEU A 215 -5.72 0.41 -7.17
C LEU A 215 -6.59 -0.85 -7.29
N VAL A 216 -7.58 -0.83 -8.20
CA VAL A 216 -8.42 -2.01 -8.45
C VAL A 216 -7.60 -3.15 -9.06
N LEU A 217 -6.73 -2.85 -10.03
CA LEU A 217 -5.85 -3.86 -10.63
C LEU A 217 -4.86 -4.44 -9.62
N ASP A 218 -4.30 -3.59 -8.74
CA ASP A 218 -3.42 -4.03 -7.65
C ASP A 218 -4.13 -5.02 -6.71
N LEU A 219 -5.37 -4.71 -6.31
CA LEU A 219 -6.20 -5.59 -5.50
C LEU A 219 -6.49 -6.93 -6.20
N VAL A 220 -6.87 -6.89 -7.48
CA VAL A 220 -7.11 -8.10 -8.28
C VAL A 220 -5.84 -8.94 -8.38
N ALA A 221 -4.69 -8.31 -8.59
CA ALA A 221 -3.42 -9.01 -8.67
C ALA A 221 -3.03 -9.67 -7.35
N LEU A 222 -3.27 -9.03 -6.21
CA LEU A 222 -3.06 -9.62 -4.88
C LEU A 222 -3.97 -10.83 -4.64
N ILE A 223 -5.24 -10.77 -5.07
CA ILE A 223 -6.15 -11.93 -5.02
C ILE A 223 -5.60 -13.07 -5.87
N LEU A 224 -5.12 -12.77 -7.09
CA LEU A 224 -4.52 -13.78 -7.96
C LEU A 224 -3.24 -14.38 -7.37
N ILE A 225 -2.38 -13.59 -6.70
CA ILE A 225 -1.20 -14.10 -5.98
C ILE A 225 -1.65 -15.10 -4.92
N TYR A 226 -2.68 -14.77 -4.14
CA TYR A 226 -3.20 -15.66 -3.11
C TYR A 226 -3.73 -16.98 -3.70
N THR A 227 -4.58 -16.92 -4.74
CA THR A 227 -5.17 -18.12 -5.36
C THR A 227 -4.11 -18.97 -6.07
N SER A 228 -3.19 -18.34 -6.81
CA SER A 228 -2.12 -19.02 -7.54
C SER A 228 -1.13 -19.67 -6.59
N ALA A 229 -0.79 -19.00 -5.48
CA ALA A 229 0.06 -19.57 -4.44
C ALA A 229 -0.60 -20.77 -3.77
N LYS A 230 -1.90 -20.70 -3.44
CA LYS A 230 -2.65 -21.85 -2.91
C LYS A 230 -2.66 -23.04 -3.87
N ASN A 231 -2.91 -22.80 -5.15
CA ASN A 231 -2.90 -23.84 -6.18
C ASN A 231 -1.52 -24.47 -6.35
N SER A 232 -0.46 -23.64 -6.39
CA SER A 232 0.93 -24.11 -6.52
C SER A 232 1.33 -24.97 -5.32
N LEU A 233 0.99 -24.56 -4.10
CA LEU A 233 1.26 -25.37 -2.89
C LEU A 233 0.54 -26.72 -2.92
N ASN A 234 -0.70 -26.76 -3.42
CA ASN A 234 -1.42 -28.03 -3.55
C ASN A 234 -0.75 -28.96 -4.56
N LYS A 235 -0.33 -28.43 -5.73
CA LYS A 235 0.41 -29.18 -6.75
C LYS A 235 1.72 -29.74 -6.18
N LEU A 236 2.54 -28.88 -5.56
CA LEU A 236 3.81 -29.27 -4.96
C LEU A 236 3.63 -30.35 -3.89
N LYS A 237 2.66 -30.21 -2.99
CA LYS A 237 2.37 -31.21 -1.96
C LYS A 237 1.86 -32.54 -2.53
N SER A 238 1.09 -32.51 -3.63
CA SER A 238 0.61 -33.72 -4.30
C SER A 238 1.68 -34.42 -5.15
N GLY A 239 2.60 -33.66 -5.75
CA GLY A 239 3.71 -34.18 -6.56
C GLY A 239 4.80 -34.88 -5.72
N ILE A 240 4.85 -34.60 -4.41
CA ILE A 240 5.73 -35.29 -3.46
C ILE A 240 5.24 -36.74 -3.15
N ILE A 241 4.05 -37.14 -3.61
CA ILE A 241 3.46 -38.47 -3.35
C ILE A 241 3.76 -39.50 -4.47
N VAL A 242 4.65 -39.21 -5.43
CA VAL A 242 5.10 -40.25 -6.39
C VAL A 242 6.51 -40.72 -6.02
N PRO A 243 6.64 -41.92 -5.42
CA PRO A 243 7.94 -42.53 -5.10
C PRO A 243 8.76 -42.87 -6.34
#